data_AF-I2BDS3-F1
#
_entry.id   AF-I2BDS3-F1
#
_cell.length_a   1.000
_cell.length_b   1.000
_cell.length_c   1.000
_cell.angle_alpha   90.00
_cell.angle_beta   90.00
_cell.angle_gamma   90.00
#
_symmetry.space_group_name_H-M   'P 1'
#
loop_
_entity.id
_entity.type
_entity.pdbx_description
1 polymer ?
#
loop_
_entity_poly.entity_id
_entity_poly.type
_entity_poly.pdbx_seq_one_letter_code
_entity_poly.pdbx_strand_id
1 'polypeptide(L)'
;MQYDLNALVNHATHLEQQGLFRRALRLWQEIATRPDASDELRERAWTQITGTVGDRAAAGGEPHADPLPRPNRKYLVAEDKKRIMAYFAMGYSSATICGLTGRSRSFVATCRKNATS
;
A
#
# COMPACT_ATOMS: atom_id res chain seq x y z
N MET A 1 -5.53 -15.08 27.93
CA MET A 1 -6.27 -13.81 27.81
C MET A 1 -7.52 -14.09 27.00
N GLN A 2 -8.70 -14.10 27.64
CA GLN A 2 -9.97 -14.10 26.90
C GLN A 2 -10.09 -12.75 26.23
N TYR A 3 -9.75 -12.66 24.95
CA TYR A 3 -10.11 -11.49 24.15
C TYR A 3 -11.63 -11.50 24.02
N ASP A 4 -12.27 -10.53 24.67
CA ASP A 4 -13.71 -10.34 24.66
C ASP A 4 -14.19 -10.21 23.20
N LEU A 5 -14.86 -11.23 22.70
CA LEU A 5 -15.35 -11.28 21.32
C LEU A 5 -16.27 -10.10 21.02
N ASN A 6 -16.98 -9.59 22.04
CA ASN A 6 -17.81 -8.40 21.91
C ASN A 6 -16.99 -7.15 21.60
N ALA A 7 -15.77 -7.03 22.15
CA ALA A 7 -14.88 -5.93 21.84
C ALA A 7 -14.41 -5.97 20.37
N LEU A 8 -14.18 -7.17 19.81
CA LEU A 8 -13.85 -7.34 18.40
C LEU A 8 -15.02 -6.99 17.48
N VAL A 9 -16.24 -7.40 17.84
CA VAL A 9 -17.46 -7.04 17.11
C VAL A 9 -17.65 -5.52 17.09
N ASN A 10 -17.56 -4.87 18.25
CA ASN A 10 -17.70 -3.42 18.36
C ASN A 10 -16.63 -2.68 17.54
N HIS A 11 -15.39 -3.18 17.55
CA HIS A 11 -14.30 -2.61 16.76
C HIS A 11 -14.53 -2.79 15.26
N ALA A 12 -15.00 -3.96 14.82
CA ALA A 12 -15.36 -4.21 13.43
C ALA A 12 -16.46 -3.26 12.95
N THR A 13 -17.54 -3.12 13.72
CA THR A 13 -18.64 -2.19 13.41
C THR A 13 -18.20 -0.73 13.40
N HIS A 14 -17.33 -0.32 14.33
CA HIS A 14 -16.80 1.05 14.33
C HIS A 14 -15.97 1.35 13.07
N LEU A 15 -15.16 0.38 12.62
CA LEU A 15 -14.39 0.52 11.38
C LEU A 15 -15.29 0.58 10.14
N GLU A 16 -16.43 -0.11 10.13
CA GLU A 16 -17.44 0.02 9.06
C GLU A 16 -18.05 1.42 9.03
N GLN A 17 -18.42 1.96 10.19
CA GLN A 17 -18.95 3.32 10.30
C GLN A 17 -17.93 4.38 9.86
N GLN A 18 -16.63 4.13 10.04
CA GLN A 18 -15.56 4.99 9.56
C GLN A 18 -15.19 4.79 8.08
N GLY A 19 -15.87 3.88 7.37
CA GLY A 19 -15.56 3.54 5.98
C GLY A 19 -14.26 2.73 5.80
N LEU A 20 -13.67 2.21 6.88
CA LEU A 20 -12.46 1.40 6.88
C LEU A 20 -12.77 -0.09 6.67
N PHE A 21 -13.58 -0.37 5.64
CA PHE A 21 -14.16 -1.70 5.37
C PHE A 21 -13.15 -2.84 5.24
N ARG A 22 -11.95 -2.59 4.69
CA ARG A 22 -10.90 -3.63 4.60
C ARG A 22 -10.38 -4.07 5.97
N ARG A 23 -10.32 -3.14 6.93
CA ARG A 23 -9.89 -3.43 8.30
C ARG A 23 -11.01 -4.12 9.08
N ALA A 24 -12.24 -3.65 8.92
CA ALA A 24 -13.43 -4.33 9.45
C ALA A 24 -13.54 -5.78 8.96
N LEU A 25 -13.36 -6.02 7.65
CA LEU A 25 -13.41 -7.36 7.06
C LEU A 25 -12.39 -8.32 7.67
N ARG A 26 -11.17 -7.85 7.97
CA ARG A 26 -10.16 -8.68 8.64
C ARG A 26 -10.60 -9.07 10.05
N LEU A 27 -11.21 -8.15 10.78
CA LEU A 27 -11.74 -8.45 12.12
C LEU A 27 -12.93 -9.41 12.04
N TRP A 28 -13.81 -9.28 11.05
CA TRP A 28 -14.89 -10.24 10.83
C TRP A 28 -14.37 -11.64 10.46
N GLN A 29 -13.32 -11.74 9.63
CA GLN A 29 -12.67 -13.02 9.34
C GLN A 29 -12.02 -13.63 10.58
N GLU A 30 -11.41 -12.81 11.43
CA GLU A 30 -10.85 -13.26 12.71
C GLU A 30 -11.95 -13.77 13.66
N ILE A 31 -13.08 -13.06 13.78
CA ILE A 31 -14.23 -13.52 14.58
C ILE A 31 -14.81 -14.82 14.02
N ALA A 32 -14.92 -14.95 12.69
CA ALA A 32 -15.47 -16.13 12.02
C ALA A 32 -14.58 -17.38 12.11
N THR A 33 -13.27 -17.21 12.33
CA THR A 33 -12.28 -18.31 12.36
C THR A 33 -11.84 -18.69 13.77
N ARG A 34 -12.33 -17.98 14.80
CA ARG A 34 -11.97 -18.26 16.19
C ARG A 34 -12.72 -19.46 16.75
N PRO A 35 -12.02 -20.40 17.41
CA PRO A 35 -12.63 -21.60 17.98
C PRO A 35 -13.52 -21.31 19.20
N ASP A 36 -13.28 -20.19 19.88
CA ASP A 36 -14.04 -19.78 21.08
C ASP A 36 -15.33 -18.99 20.76
N ALA A 37 -15.64 -18.77 19.47
CA ALA A 37 -16.81 -18.02 19.05
C ALA A 37 -18.06 -18.90 19.02
N SER A 38 -19.17 -18.40 19.59
CA SER A 38 -20.48 -19.05 19.46
C SER A 38 -20.88 -19.16 17.99
N ASP A 39 -21.66 -20.19 17.64
CA ASP A 39 -22.16 -20.38 16.28
C ASP A 39 -22.88 -19.11 15.77
N GLU A 40 -23.68 -18.45 16.63
CA GLU A 40 -24.37 -17.20 16.31
C GLU A 40 -23.42 -16.06 15.92
N LEU A 41 -22.29 -15.90 16.62
CA LEU A 41 -21.30 -14.87 16.32
C LEU A 41 -20.54 -15.17 15.03
N ARG A 42 -20.28 -16.45 14.77
CA ARG A 42 -19.63 -16.91 13.55
C ARG A 42 -20.55 -16.74 12.34
N GLU A 43 -21.83 -17.08 12.46
CA GLU A 43 -22.84 -16.82 11.43
C GLU A 43 -22.95 -15.32 11.14
N ARG A 44 -23.08 -14.49 12.18
CA ARG A 44 -23.13 -13.03 12.03
C ARG A 44 -21.88 -12.48 11.33
N ALA A 45 -20.70 -12.98 11.68
CA ALA A 45 -19.45 -12.59 11.04
C ALA A 45 -19.43 -13.00 9.55
N TRP A 46 -19.91 -14.20 9.22
CA TRP A 46 -20.05 -14.64 7.83
C TRP A 46 -21.05 -13.79 7.04
N THR A 47 -22.19 -13.40 7.64
CA THR A 47 -23.15 -12.48 7.00
C THR A 47 -22.52 -11.12 6.68
N GLN A 48 -21.67 -10.60 7.58
CA GLN A 48 -20.97 -9.32 7.33
C GLN A 48 -19.88 -9.47 6.26
N ILE A 49 -19.15 -10.59 6.26
CA ILE A 49 -18.17 -10.92 5.21
C ILE A 49 -18.86 -11.02 3.84
N THR A 50 -20.02 -11.66 3.74
CA THR A 50 -20.73 -11.83 2.46
C THR A 50 -21.49 -10.57 2.04
N GLY A 51 -22.09 -9.83 2.98
CA GLY A 51 -22.76 -8.55 2.73
C GLY A 51 -21.81 -7.48 2.19
N THR A 52 -20.61 -7.37 2.78
CA THR A 52 -19.56 -6.46 2.29
C THR A 52 -18.95 -6.87 0.95
N VAL A 53 -19.13 -8.14 0.53
CA VAL A 53 -18.75 -8.64 -0.80
C VAL A 53 -19.86 -8.40 -1.83
N GLY A 54 -21.13 -8.47 -1.43
CA GLY A 54 -22.29 -8.20 -2.28
C GLY A 54 -22.34 -6.75 -2.79
N ASP A 55 -22.09 -5.78 -1.91
CA ASP A 55 -22.04 -4.36 -2.30
C ASP A 55 -20.82 -4.02 -3.17
N ARG A 56 -19.74 -4.84 -3.12
CA ARG A 56 -18.58 -4.73 -4.02
C ARG A 56 -18.78 -5.32 -5.40
N ALA A 57 -19.80 -6.17 -5.58
CA ALA A 57 -20.15 -6.70 -6.89
C ALA A 57 -21.08 -5.74 -7.65
N ALA A 58 -21.90 -4.97 -6.93
CA ALA A 58 -22.84 -4.00 -7.51
C ALA A 58 -22.27 -2.57 -7.64
N ALA A 59 -21.38 -2.14 -6.75
CA ALA A 59 -20.54 -0.96 -6.97
C ALA A 59 -19.32 -1.40 -7.78
N GLY A 60 -19.21 -0.90 -9.01
CA GLY A 60 -18.22 -1.32 -10.02
C GLY A 60 -16.83 -1.63 -9.47
N GLY A 61 -16.22 -2.67 -10.05
CA GLY A 61 -14.95 -3.22 -9.63
C GLY A 61 -13.91 -2.16 -9.30
N GLU A 62 -13.41 -2.22 -8.07
CA GLU A 62 -12.07 -1.77 -7.72
C GLU A 62 -11.26 -3.03 -7.36
N PRO A 63 -10.76 -3.77 -8.38
CA PRO A 63 -9.87 -4.90 -8.16
C PRO A 63 -8.53 -4.33 -7.70
N HIS A 64 -8.22 -4.42 -6.41
CA HIS A 64 -7.10 -3.67 -5.83
C HIS A 64 -7.35 -2.14 -5.97
N ALA A 65 -7.30 -1.34 -4.90
CA ALA A 65 -6.24 -0.35 -4.94
C ALA A 65 -4.94 -0.94 -5.52
N ASP A 66 -4.86 -1.00 -6.85
CA ASP A 66 -3.59 -1.00 -7.55
C ASP A 66 -2.82 0.13 -6.87
N PRO A 67 -1.63 -0.12 -6.31
CA PRO A 67 -0.80 0.99 -5.89
C PRO A 67 -0.64 1.83 -7.15
N LEU A 68 -1.29 3.02 -7.19
CA LEU A 68 -1.15 4.08 -8.22
C LEU A 68 0.02 3.72 -9.10
N PRO A 69 -0.17 3.31 -10.38
CA PRO A 69 0.82 2.55 -11.14
C PRO A 69 2.18 3.11 -10.81
N ARG A 70 2.90 2.45 -9.90
CA ARG A 70 4.05 3.11 -9.25
C ARG A 70 4.90 3.48 -10.42
N PRO A 71 5.13 4.78 -10.72
CA PRO A 71 5.78 5.18 -11.96
C PRO A 71 6.99 4.30 -12.07
N ASN A 72 6.96 3.42 -13.09
CA ASN A 72 7.61 2.12 -13.08
C ASN A 72 9.01 2.36 -12.50
N ARG A 73 9.35 1.84 -11.31
CA ARG A 73 10.51 2.36 -10.56
C ARG A 73 11.78 2.33 -11.43
N LYS A 74 11.82 1.40 -12.39
CA LYS A 74 12.80 1.28 -13.48
C LYS A 74 12.78 2.46 -14.48
N TYR A 75 11.59 2.92 -14.90
CA TYR A 75 11.39 4.09 -15.76
C TYR A 75 11.90 5.37 -15.09
N LEU A 76 11.54 5.61 -13.82
CA LEU A 76 12.05 6.76 -13.07
C LEU A 76 13.58 6.74 -12.93
N VAL A 77 14.16 5.56 -12.72
CA VAL A 77 15.63 5.40 -12.63
C VAL A 77 16.31 5.69 -13.97
N ALA A 78 15.73 5.26 -15.09
CA ALA A 78 16.26 5.52 -16.42
C ALA A 78 16.19 7.01 -16.77
N GLU A 79 15.09 7.67 -16.41
CA GLU A 79 14.91 9.10 -16.63
C GLU A 79 15.85 9.93 -15.74
N ASP A 80 15.98 9.57 -14.46
CA ASP A 80 16.91 10.23 -13.56
C ASP A 80 18.36 10.04 -13.99
N LYS A 81 18.74 8.87 -14.54
CA LYS A 81 20.06 8.65 -15.11
C LYS A 81 20.33 9.62 -16.28
N LYS A 82 19.36 9.81 -17.17
CA LYS A 82 19.47 10.78 -18.28
C LYS A 82 19.64 12.21 -17.77
N ARG A 83 18.83 12.63 -16.78
CA ARG A 83 18.93 13.97 -16.18
C ARG A 83 20.28 14.18 -15.50
N ILE A 84 20.75 13.22 -14.71
CA ILE A 84 22.06 13.27 -14.03
C ILE A 84 23.20 13.41 -15.06
N MET A 85 23.16 12.65 -16.17
CA MET A 85 24.17 12.78 -17.23
C MET A 85 24.12 14.16 -17.89
N ALA A 86 22.92 14.68 -18.18
CA ALA A 86 22.77 16.03 -18.75
C ALA A 86 23.34 17.10 -17.80
N TYR A 87 23.10 16.99 -16.49
CA TYR A 87 23.68 17.93 -15.53
C TYR A 87 25.21 17.83 -15.45
N PHE A 88 25.78 16.62 -15.59
CA PHE A 88 27.24 16.51 -15.71
C PHE A 88 27.78 17.17 -16.98
N ALA A 89 27.08 17.04 -18.11
CA ALA A 89 27.47 17.70 -19.37
C ALA A 89 27.39 19.23 -19.27
N MET A 90 26.47 19.77 -18.46
CA MET A 90 26.39 21.21 -18.17
C MET A 90 27.43 21.70 -17.15
N GLY A 91 28.27 20.82 -16.60
CA GLY A 91 29.33 21.18 -15.65
C GLY A 91 28.89 21.27 -14.19
N TYR A 92 27.70 20.77 -13.82
CA TYR A 92 27.25 20.78 -12.43
C TYR A 92 28.07 19.84 -11.55
N SER A 93 28.33 20.29 -10.31
CA SER A 93 28.98 19.46 -9.30
C SER A 93 28.06 18.33 -8.82
N SER A 94 28.66 17.21 -8.39
CA SER A 94 27.89 16.08 -7.84
C SER A 94 26.99 16.45 -6.65
N ALA A 95 27.40 17.41 -5.82
CA ALA A 95 26.61 17.90 -4.70
C ALA A 95 25.36 18.66 -5.17
N THR A 96 25.52 19.52 -6.18
CA THR A 96 24.41 20.27 -6.80
C THR A 96 23.41 19.31 -7.46
N ILE A 97 23.89 18.29 -8.16
CA ILE A 97 23.03 17.28 -8.82
C ILE A 97 22.21 16.49 -7.78
N CYS A 98 22.79 16.15 -6.63
CA CYS A 98 22.04 15.49 -5.55
C CYS A 98 20.89 16.38 -5.05
N GLY A 99 21.13 17.68 -4.89
CA GLY A 99 20.11 18.65 -4.50
C GLY A 99 18.99 18.79 -5.53
N LEU A 100 19.34 18.85 -6.83
CA LEU A 100 18.37 19.01 -7.93
C LEU A 100 17.52 17.76 -8.19
N THR A 101 18.11 16.57 -8.03
CA THR A 101 17.45 15.30 -8.38
C THR A 101 16.87 14.56 -7.17
N GLY A 102 17.23 14.94 -5.95
CA GLY A 102 16.86 14.22 -4.72
C GLY A 102 17.45 12.81 -4.63
N ARG A 103 18.42 12.45 -5.48
CA ARG A 103 19.05 11.13 -5.51
C ARG A 103 20.30 11.07 -4.65
N SER A 104 20.64 9.87 -4.18
CA SER A 104 21.78 9.66 -3.29
C SER A 104 23.13 9.93 -3.96
N ARG A 105 24.12 10.36 -3.17
CA ARG A 105 25.50 10.58 -3.63
C ARG A 105 26.10 9.35 -4.32
N SER A 106 25.81 8.14 -3.81
CA SER A 106 26.26 6.88 -4.39
C SER A 106 25.67 6.62 -5.78
N PHE A 107 24.39 6.97 -5.98
CA PHE A 107 23.72 6.81 -7.27
C PHE A 107 24.29 7.78 -8.32
N VAL A 108 24.47 9.04 -7.95
CA VAL A 108 25.08 10.07 -8.82
C VAL A 108 26.53 9.71 -9.19
N ALA A 109 27.33 9.21 -8.23
CA ALA A 109 28.71 8.77 -8.50
C ALA A 109 28.76 7.57 -9.45
N THR A 110 27.82 6.63 -9.33
CA THR A 110 27.71 5.49 -10.26
C THR A 110 27.34 5.96 -11.67
N CYS A 111 26.47 6.97 -11.79
CA CYS A 111 26.12 7.55 -13.09
C CYS A 111 27.32 8.25 -13.73
N ARG A 112 28.17 8.93 -12.95
CA ARG A 112 29.41 9.57 -13.43
C ARG A 112 30.39 8.55 -14.00
N LYS A 113 30.62 7.43 -13.29
CA LYS A 113 31.54 6.37 -13.75
C LYS A 113 31.10 5.78 -15.11
N ASN A 114 29.81 5.54 -15.26
CA ASN A 114 29.23 5.03 -16.51
C ASN A 114 29.21 6.05 -17.67
N ALA A 115 29.51 7.33 -17.42
CA ALA A 115 29.60 8.35 -18.47
C ALA A 115 31.04 8.51 -19.00
N THR A 116 32.03 7.99 -18.26
CA THR A 116 33.46 8.06 -18.60
C THR A 116 34.05 6.71 -19.04
N SER A 117 33.24 5.66 -19.11
CA SER A 117 33.56 4.36 -19.72
C SER A 117 32.87 4.25 -21.06
#